data_AF-A0A7K4D1T4-F1
#
_entry.id   AF-A0A7K4D1T4-F1
#
_cell.length_a   1.000
_cell.length_b   1.000
_cell.length_c   1.000
_cell.angle_alpha   90.00
_cell.angle_beta   90.00
_cell.angle_gamma   90.00
#
_symmetry.space_group_name_H-M   'P 1'
#
loop_
_entity.id
_entity.type
_entity.pdbx_description
1 polymer ?
#
loop_
_entity_poly.entity_id
_entity_poly.type
_entity_poly.pdbx_seq_one_letter_code
_entity_poly.pdbx_strand_id
1 'polypeptide(L)'
;MKTQEVTFDFKAKLPENYPMSPPTIELLSELAEESMEEKMKASLKTLLTNWNPNASYLIDAFNALSKAIFEVSVISCIICHKIPCVTCGNVLDSPDPNVETCKAECPYCNRVYHKHCWDQTIASFGKCGFCLRPPPADMMP
;
A
#
# COMPACT_ATOMS: atom_id res chain seq x y z
N MET A 1 10.51 12.77 -11.18
CA MET A 1 9.47 13.31 -10.27
C MET A 1 10.10 13.51 -8.91
N LYS A 2 9.92 14.68 -8.28
CA LYS A 2 10.42 14.93 -6.92
C LYS A 2 9.45 14.28 -5.95
N THR A 3 9.94 13.34 -5.15
CA THR A 3 9.20 12.80 -4.00
C THR A 3 8.82 13.96 -3.08
N GLN A 4 7.54 14.08 -2.73
CA GLN A 4 7.07 15.02 -1.72
C GLN A 4 7.15 14.35 -0.36
N GLU A 5 7.71 15.04 0.62
CA GLU A 5 7.64 14.61 2.02
C GLU A 5 6.23 14.88 2.53
N VAL A 6 5.53 13.80 2.90
CA VAL A 6 4.19 13.85 3.51
C VAL A 6 4.35 13.46 4.97
N THR A 7 3.84 14.30 5.87
CA THR A 7 3.82 14.02 7.32
C THR A 7 2.43 13.52 7.70
N PHE A 8 2.39 12.48 8.53
CA PHE A 8 1.16 11.88 9.05
C PHE A 8 1.12 12.03 10.56
N ASP A 9 0.12 12.77 11.04
CA ASP A 9 -0.12 13.04 12.45
C ASP A 9 -1.24 12.15 12.97
N PHE A 10 -1.00 11.50 14.10
CA PHE A 10 -1.97 10.62 14.75
C PHE A 10 -2.14 10.99 16.21
N LYS A 11 -3.37 10.82 16.71
CA LYS A 11 -3.70 10.94 18.12
C LYS A 11 -4.13 9.59 18.67
N ALA A 12 -3.38 9.08 19.64
CA ALA A 12 -3.76 7.91 20.41
C ALA A 12 -4.37 8.35 21.76
N LYS A 13 -5.55 7.83 22.11
CA LYS A 13 -6.17 7.97 23.43
C LYS A 13 -6.17 6.62 24.11
N LEU A 14 -5.48 6.51 25.24
CA LEU A 14 -5.45 5.30 26.06
C LEU A 14 -6.65 5.31 27.02
N PRO A 15 -7.43 4.21 27.10
CA PRO A 15 -8.47 4.09 28.11
C PRO A 15 -7.85 3.84 29.50
N GLU A 16 -8.59 4.13 30.56
CA GLU A 16 -8.13 3.95 31.96
C GLU A 16 -7.74 2.50 32.28
N ASN A 17 -8.37 1.53 31.61
CA ASN A 17 -8.12 0.11 31.79
C ASN A 17 -7.10 -0.46 30.79
N TYR A 18 -6.34 0.37 30.08
CA TYR A 18 -5.29 -0.10 29.18
C TYR A 18 -4.28 -1.02 29.91
N PRO A 19 -3.84 -2.15 29.31
CA PRO A 19 -4.10 -2.64 27.95
C PRO A 19 -5.33 -3.56 27.82
N MET A 20 -6.21 -3.65 28.83
CA MET A 20 -7.42 -4.51 28.77
C MET A 20 -8.39 -4.10 27.67
N SER A 21 -8.47 -2.80 27.37
CA SER A 21 -9.16 -2.28 26.19
C SER A 21 -8.16 -1.65 25.22
N PRO A 22 -8.43 -1.74 23.90
CA PRO A 22 -7.58 -1.13 22.90
C PRO A 22 -7.59 0.41 23.01
N PRO A 23 -6.50 1.08 22.58
CA PRO A 23 -6.50 2.54 22.44
C PRO A 23 -7.41 2.97 21.29
N THR A 24 -7.91 4.22 21.36
CA THR A 24 -8.53 4.85 20.19
C THR A 24 -7.45 5.60 19.41
N ILE A 25 -7.37 5.37 18.11
CA ILE A 25 -6.39 6.03 17.23
C ILE A 25 -7.15 6.83 16.17
N GLU A 26 -6.79 8.10 16.06
CA GLU A 26 -7.39 9.06 15.13
C GLU A 26 -6.28 9.62 14.23
N LEU A 27 -6.51 9.64 12.92
CA LEU A 27 -5.66 10.32 11.96
C LEU A 27 -6.05 11.81 11.97
N LEU A 28 -5.08 12.69 12.26
CA LEU A 28 -5.30 14.14 12.29
C LEU A 28 -4.96 14.81 10.97
N SER A 29 -4.08 14.20 10.16
CA SER A 29 -3.72 14.75 8.85
C SER A 29 -4.83 14.59 7.84
N GLU A 30 -5.17 15.66 7.14
CA GLU A 30 -6.00 15.59 5.95
C GLU A 30 -5.17 14.99 4.79
N LEU A 31 -5.68 13.92 4.20
CA LEU A 31 -5.05 13.25 3.08
C LEU A 31 -5.73 13.70 1.79
N ALA A 32 -4.94 14.04 0.77
CA ALA A 32 -5.46 14.44 -0.53
C ALA A 32 -6.14 13.30 -1.31
N GLU A 33 -5.94 12.05 -0.88
CA GLU A 33 -6.48 10.84 -1.52
C GLU A 33 -7.34 10.05 -0.55
N GLU A 34 -8.65 10.00 -0.79
CA GLU A 34 -9.63 9.27 0.03
C GLU A 34 -9.28 7.78 0.16
N SER A 35 -8.71 7.17 -0.90
CA SER A 35 -8.32 5.75 -0.89
C SER A 35 -7.18 5.44 0.08
N MET A 36 -6.32 6.42 0.40
CA MET A 36 -5.24 6.27 1.38
C MET A 36 -5.81 6.27 2.80
N GLU A 37 -6.74 7.19 3.07
CA GLU A 37 -7.42 7.30 4.35
C GLU A 37 -8.20 6.02 4.68
N GLU A 38 -8.94 5.48 3.70
CA GLU A 38 -9.68 4.22 3.86
C GLU A 38 -8.75 3.03 4.16
N LYS A 39 -7.63 2.91 3.46
CA LYS A 39 -6.64 1.84 3.70
C LYS A 39 -6.02 1.94 5.08
N MET A 40 -5.68 3.15 5.53
CA MET A 40 -5.13 3.38 6.87
C MET A 40 -6.17 3.06 7.95
N LYS A 41 -7.43 3.48 7.77
CA LYS A 41 -8.56 3.12 8.65
C LYS A 41 -8.79 1.61 8.70
N ALA A 42 -8.72 0.92 7.56
CA ALA A 42 -8.90 -0.54 7.49
C ALA A 42 -7.79 -1.29 8.25
N SER A 43 -6.53 -0.90 8.04
CA SER A 43 -5.38 -1.49 8.74
C SER A 43 -5.45 -1.28 10.25
N LEU A 44 -5.81 -0.07 10.70
CA LEU A 44 -6.05 0.22 12.12
C LEU A 44 -7.21 -0.62 12.68
N LYS A 45 -8.33 -0.70 11.95
CA LYS A 45 -9.51 -1.46 12.37
C LYS A 45 -9.17 -2.93 12.61
N THR A 46 -8.44 -3.56 11.69
CA THR A 46 -8.03 -4.96 11.83
C THR A 46 -7.16 -5.19 13.08
N LEU A 47 -6.24 -4.27 13.38
CA LEU A 47 -5.42 -4.38 14.59
C LEU A 47 -6.25 -4.20 15.86
N LEU A 48 -7.09 -3.17 15.93
CA LEU A 48 -7.90 -2.86 17.11
C LEU A 48 -8.98 -3.92 17.37
N THR A 49 -9.49 -4.57 16.32
CA THR A 49 -10.47 -5.67 16.44
C THR A 49 -9.84 -6.95 17.00
N ASN A 50 -8.57 -7.21 16.69
CA ASN A 50 -7.83 -8.39 17.16
C ASN A 50 -6.96 -8.11 18.40
N TRP A 51 -7.30 -7.05 19.14
CA TRP A 51 -6.52 -6.64 20.30
C TRP A 51 -6.49 -7.74 21.37
N ASN A 52 -5.28 -8.16 21.75
CA ASN A 52 -5.07 -9.14 22.81
C ASN A 52 -4.43 -8.45 24.02
N PRO A 53 -5.15 -8.27 25.14
CA PRO A 53 -4.61 -7.61 26.34
C PRO A 53 -3.32 -8.21 26.91
N ASN A 54 -3.04 -9.48 26.62
CA ASN A 54 -1.87 -10.19 27.12
C ASN A 54 -0.67 -10.13 26.17
N ALA A 55 -0.84 -9.58 24.96
CA ALA A 55 0.17 -9.63 23.91
C ALA A 55 0.19 -8.39 22.98
N SER A 56 -0.75 -7.46 23.12
CA SER A 56 -0.88 -6.27 22.29
C SER A 56 -0.55 -5.01 23.09
N TYR A 57 0.25 -4.16 22.47
CA TYR A 57 0.75 -2.92 23.03
C TYR A 57 0.60 -1.77 22.01
N LEU A 58 0.76 -0.54 22.49
CA LEU A 58 0.64 0.65 21.63
C LEU A 58 1.66 0.63 20.47
N ILE A 59 2.83 0.02 20.69
CA ILE A 59 3.86 -0.15 19.67
C ILE A 59 3.38 -1.02 18.49
N ASP A 60 2.50 -1.99 18.72
CA ASP A 60 1.94 -2.82 17.64
C ASP A 60 1.04 -1.99 16.73
N ALA A 61 0.29 -1.05 17.31
CA ALA A 61 -0.50 -0.09 16.54
C ALA A 61 0.37 0.84 15.71
N PHE A 62 1.51 1.31 16.25
CA PHE A 62 2.48 2.11 15.49
C PHE A 62 3.13 1.30 14.35
N ASN A 63 3.43 0.02 14.58
CA ASN A 63 3.97 -0.86 13.55
C ASN A 63 2.94 -1.10 12.44
N ALA A 64 1.66 -1.28 12.76
CA ALA A 64 0.60 -1.42 11.76
C ALA A 64 0.39 -0.12 10.97
N LEU A 65 0.45 1.04 11.62
CA LEU A 65 0.42 2.35 10.96
C LEU A 65 1.61 2.54 10.03
N SER A 66 2.83 2.25 10.51
CA SER A 66 4.05 2.32 9.71
C SER A 66 3.95 1.41 8.49
N LYS A 67 3.44 0.19 8.66
CA LYS A 67 3.17 -0.74 7.56
C LYS A 67 2.13 -0.20 6.59
N ALA A 68 1.02 0.37 7.07
CA ALA A 68 -0.02 0.94 6.22
C ALA A 68 0.49 2.16 5.42
N ILE A 69 1.23 3.06 6.06
CA ILE A 69 1.88 4.20 5.41
C ILE A 69 2.88 3.70 4.38
N PHE A 70 3.73 2.73 4.74
CA PHE A 70 4.72 2.17 3.83
C PHE A 70 4.04 1.46 2.66
N GLU A 71 3.00 0.67 2.91
CA GLU A 71 2.20 0.06 1.86
C GLU A 71 1.65 1.14 0.96
N VAL A 72 0.98 2.17 1.46
CA VAL A 72 0.48 3.21 0.54
C VAL A 72 1.62 3.99 -0.14
N SER A 73 2.74 4.24 0.53
CA SER A 73 3.89 4.97 -0.02
C SER A 73 4.65 4.16 -1.09
N VAL A 74 4.71 2.84 -0.96
CA VAL A 74 5.34 1.91 -1.91
C VAL A 74 4.36 1.43 -2.98
N ILE A 75 3.06 1.43 -2.68
CA ILE A 75 1.96 1.13 -3.61
C ILE A 75 1.58 2.37 -4.44
N SER A 76 1.96 3.57 -3.99
CA SER A 76 1.99 4.78 -4.82
C SER A 76 3.23 4.77 -5.69
N CYS A 77 3.29 3.80 -6.62
CA CYS A 77 3.87 4.14 -7.91
C CYS A 77 3.05 5.33 -8.41
N ILE A 78 3.62 6.53 -8.24
CA ILE A 78 3.06 7.87 -8.49
C ILE A 78 2.54 8.05 -9.95
N ILE A 79 2.65 7.01 -10.76
CA ILE A 79 2.27 6.90 -12.16
C ILE A 79 0.91 6.20 -12.31
N CYS A 80 0.50 5.27 -11.44
CA CYS A 80 -0.58 4.32 -11.78
C CYS A 80 -2.01 4.78 -11.41
N HIS A 81 -2.18 5.54 -10.34
CA HIS A 81 -3.52 5.88 -9.79
C HIS A 81 -4.34 6.85 -10.64
N LYS A 82 -3.69 7.60 -11.54
CA LYS A 82 -4.34 8.61 -12.40
C LYS A 82 -4.14 8.38 -13.89
N ILE A 83 -3.34 7.38 -14.27
CA ILE A 83 -3.06 7.10 -15.67
C ILE A 83 -3.96 5.96 -16.14
N PRO A 84 -4.86 6.22 -17.09
CA PRO A 84 -5.61 5.16 -17.74
C PRO A 84 -4.65 4.31 -18.59
N CYS A 85 -4.81 2.99 -18.49
CA CYS A 85 -4.15 2.06 -19.39
C CYS A 85 -4.53 2.38 -20.84
N VAL A 86 -3.54 2.63 -21.69
CA VAL A 86 -3.78 2.91 -23.12
C VAL A 86 -4.43 1.74 -23.87
N THR A 87 -4.37 0.52 -23.30
CA THR A 87 -4.93 -0.69 -23.88
C THR A 87 -6.37 -0.96 -23.43
N CYS A 88 -6.69 -0.78 -22.15
CA CYS A 88 -8.01 -1.12 -21.60
C CYS A 88 -8.81 0.05 -21.02
N GLY A 89 -8.22 1.26 -20.96
CA GLY A 89 -8.87 2.48 -20.46
C GLY A 89 -9.00 2.56 -18.93
N ASN A 90 -8.81 1.47 -18.20
CA ASN A 90 -8.89 1.46 -16.74
C ASN A 90 -7.68 2.12 -16.07
N VAL A 91 -7.87 2.65 -14.88
CA VAL A 91 -6.77 3.11 -14.02
C VAL A 91 -5.82 1.95 -13.69
N LEU A 92 -4.51 2.23 -13.79
CA LEU A 92 -3.47 1.21 -13.66
C LEU A 92 -3.30 0.67 -12.23
N ASP A 93 -4.00 1.25 -11.24
CA ASP A 93 -4.08 0.78 -9.86
C ASP A 93 -5.26 -0.17 -9.60
N SER A 94 -6.13 -0.39 -10.59
CA SER A 94 -7.28 -1.29 -10.42
C SER A 94 -6.81 -2.69 -10.02
N PRO A 95 -7.45 -3.30 -9.01
CA PRO A 95 -7.03 -4.57 -8.42
C PRO A 95 -7.08 -5.75 -9.40
N ASP A 96 -7.88 -5.65 -10.47
CA ASP A 96 -7.92 -6.64 -11.54
C ASP A 96 -7.82 -5.95 -12.91
N PRO A 97 -6.80 -6.25 -13.74
CA PRO A 97 -6.81 -5.82 -15.12
C PRO A 97 -7.95 -6.51 -15.86
N ASN A 98 -8.96 -5.75 -16.28
CA ASN A 98 -10.14 -6.26 -17.02
C ASN A 98 -9.83 -7.01 -18.34
N VAL A 99 -8.55 -7.11 -18.73
CA VAL A 99 -8.11 -7.84 -19.92
C VAL A 99 -6.92 -8.72 -19.52
N GLU A 100 -6.99 -10.01 -19.82
CA GLU A 100 -5.94 -10.99 -19.50
C GLU A 100 -4.57 -10.58 -20.08
N THR A 101 -4.56 -9.91 -21.25
CA THR A 101 -3.36 -9.37 -21.89
C THR A 101 -2.75 -8.16 -21.17
N CYS A 102 -3.53 -7.51 -20.30
CA CYS A 102 -3.09 -6.37 -19.49
C CYS A 102 -2.56 -6.81 -18.12
N LYS A 103 -2.46 -8.12 -17.85
CA LYS A 103 -1.96 -8.65 -16.58
C LYS A 103 -0.49 -9.05 -16.67
N ALA A 104 0.28 -8.69 -15.65
CA ALA A 104 1.60 -9.26 -15.39
C ALA A 104 1.70 -9.60 -13.90
N GLU A 105 2.37 -10.69 -13.55
CA GLU A 105 2.56 -11.10 -12.16
C GLU A 105 4.04 -11.34 -11.89
N CYS A 106 4.56 -10.75 -10.82
CA CYS A 106 5.96 -10.97 -10.45
C CYS A 106 6.17 -12.42 -9.97
N PRO A 107 7.12 -13.18 -10.54
CA PRO A 107 7.31 -14.60 -10.23
C PRO A 107 7.93 -14.85 -8.84
N TYR A 108 8.36 -13.79 -8.15
CA TYR A 108 9.03 -13.90 -6.84
C TYR A 108 8.14 -13.45 -5.68
N CYS A 109 7.27 -12.48 -5.89
CA CYS A 109 6.39 -11.96 -4.84
C CYS A 109 4.90 -12.10 -5.17
N ASN A 110 4.57 -12.72 -6.30
CA ASN A 110 3.20 -12.98 -6.78
C ASN A 110 2.34 -11.71 -6.85
N ARG A 111 2.99 -10.55 -6.96
CA ARG A 111 2.32 -9.27 -7.02
C ARG A 111 1.82 -9.05 -8.44
N VAL A 112 0.53 -8.75 -8.56
CA VAL A 112 -0.12 -8.44 -9.84
C VAL A 112 0.13 -6.98 -10.21
N TYR A 113 0.39 -6.77 -11.49
CA TYR A 113 0.61 -5.48 -12.14
C TYR A 113 -0.24 -5.41 -13.40
N HIS A 114 -0.55 -4.19 -13.83
CA HIS A 114 -0.83 -3.97 -15.24
C HIS A 114 0.44 -4.23 -16.05
N LYS A 115 0.33 -4.97 -17.16
CA LYS A 115 1.42 -5.33 -18.08
C LYS A 115 2.23 -4.11 -18.51
N HIS A 116 1.56 -3.01 -18.85
CA HIS A 116 2.22 -1.76 -19.22
C HIS A 116 3.10 -1.18 -18.09
N CYS A 117 2.59 -1.18 -16.85
CA CYS A 117 3.35 -0.72 -15.69
C CYS A 117 4.54 -1.63 -15.39
N TRP A 118 4.34 -2.94 -15.52
CA TRP A 118 5.40 -3.92 -15.39
C TRP A 118 6.52 -3.62 -16.38
N ASP A 119 6.19 -3.53 -17.68
CA ASP A 119 7.16 -3.30 -18.75
C ASP A 119 7.93 -1.99 -18.53
N GLN A 120 7.25 -0.89 -18.19
CA GLN A 120 7.93 0.38 -17.89
C GLN A 120 8.83 0.30 -16.65
N THR A 121 8.38 -0.40 -15.61
CA THR A 121 9.16 -0.57 -14.37
C THR A 121 10.42 -1.37 -14.66
N ILE A 122 10.32 -2.47 -15.41
CA ILE A 122 11.46 -3.30 -15.78
C ILE A 122 12.39 -2.55 -16.73
N ALA A 123 11.87 -1.83 -17.73
CA ALA A 123 12.69 -1.02 -18.63
C ALA A 123 13.45 0.09 -17.91
N SER A 124 12.84 0.71 -16.88
CA SER A 124 13.44 1.85 -16.15
C SER A 124 14.41 1.42 -15.06
N PHE A 125 14.08 0.35 -14.32
CA PHE A 125 14.79 -0.04 -13.09
C PHE A 125 15.47 -1.41 -13.18
N GLY A 126 15.15 -2.21 -14.20
CA GLY A 126 15.65 -3.59 -14.36
C GLY A 126 15.15 -4.58 -13.31
N LYS A 127 14.22 -4.16 -12.43
CA LYS A 127 13.76 -4.95 -11.28
C LYS A 127 12.33 -4.65 -10.90
N CYS A 128 11.68 -5.62 -10.27
CA CYS A 128 10.35 -5.46 -9.69
C CYS A 128 10.36 -4.28 -8.69
N GLY A 129 9.43 -3.34 -8.84
CA GLY A 129 9.32 -2.17 -7.96
C GLY A 129 8.96 -2.50 -6.50
N PHE A 130 8.54 -3.74 -6.21
CA PHE A 130 8.16 -4.18 -4.86
C PHE A 130 9.23 -5.05 -4.19
N CYS A 131 9.56 -6.22 -4.77
CA CYS A 131 10.53 -7.12 -4.17
C CYS A 131 11.98 -6.81 -4.57
N LEU A 132 12.19 -5.83 -5.46
CA LEU A 132 13.49 -5.36 -5.94
C LEU A 132 14.36 -6.43 -6.62
N ARG A 133 13.75 -7.55 -7.05
CA ARG A 133 14.42 -8.61 -7.81
C ARG A 133 14.27 -8.40 -9.31
N PRO A 134 15.32 -8.66 -10.11
CA PRO A 134 15.22 -8.66 -11.57
C PRO A 134 14.32 -9.81 -12.03
N PRO A 135 13.42 -9.59 -12.99
CA PRO A 135 12.57 -10.65 -13.51
C PRO A 135 13.36 -11.64 -14.39
N PRO A 136 12.83 -12.85 -14.61
CA PRO A 136 13.31 -13.79 -15.63
C PRO A 136 13.38 -13.16 -17.03
N ALA A 137 14.23 -13.70 -17.91
CA ALA A 137 14.49 -13.16 -19.25
C ALA A 137 13.24 -13.14 -20.16
N ASP A 138 12.34 -14.11 -20.00
CA ASP A 138 11.06 -14.22 -20.70
C ASP A 138 10.01 -13.19 -20.23
N MET A 139 10.26 -12.50 -19.12
CA MET A 139 9.40 -11.46 -18.55
C MET A 139 9.99 -10.05 -18.66
N MET A 140 11.12 -9.91 -19.35
CA MET A 140 11.68 -8.61 -19.70
C MET A 140 10.98 -8.08 -20.97
N PRO A 141 10.72 -6.76 -21.08
CA PRO A 141 10.05 -6.14 -22.22
C PRO A 141 10.92 -6.08 -23.49
#